data_AF-A0A2E4I139-F1
#
_entry.id   AF-A0A2E4I139-F1
#
_cell.length_a   1.000
_cell.length_b   1.000
_cell.length_c   1.000
_cell.angle_alpha   90.00
_cell.angle_beta   90.00
_cell.angle_gamma   90.00
#
_symmetry.space_group_name_H-M   'P 1'
#
loop_
_entity.id
_entity.type
_entity.pdbx_description
1 polymer ?
#
loop_
_entity_poly.entity_id
_entity_poly.type
_entity_poly.pdbx_seq_one_letter_code
_entity_poly.pdbx_strand_id
1 'polypeptide(L)'
;MNPTSGTATLSEDTAVAPAQRSGDSYIPHIVAWNLTKRCNLACAHCYISAGSWHAQETELSTEECMRILDEILNVNSNPMLILTGGEPLLRDDLEAIAEEASSKGATVVIGTNGTGLTEARIDSLMKSGVKGVAVSIDSLSAKYHDRFRHGGGALSETQEAISRCAEKSLDFVIQTTVTSGNRHELKDLAKWSADAGAISFNVYFVVPTGRAERMKGMSSAENEEVLAELVVLEKEYRGTMMIRSKCQPQIMRHVFEESADSPLLNYETRCPCGVHYVRITPEGKVTPCPYMPLIAGDLLTQSFKEIWETSSVFTDLREGDLSGRCGRCEYKEVCGGCRARAYADTGDYLGPDDSCAYDPVGDKPLVTSRVGKSYGQKAEEGNIEWTSEAYEKMEKIPSFVRGVVVERLEKYAKDKGYEVIDMEVMKKVREDMPVDFSKKRPFFLGRGGRA
;
A
#
# COMPACT_ATOMS: atom_id res chain seq x y z
N MET A 1 -27.11 27.07 -39.04
CA MET A 1 -26.05 27.91 -38.44
C MET A 1 -25.58 27.19 -37.20
N ASN A 2 -24.45 26.50 -37.30
CA ASN A 2 -23.81 25.73 -36.23
C ASN A 2 -22.94 26.66 -35.38
N PRO A 3 -22.89 26.50 -34.04
CA PRO A 3 -21.77 26.96 -33.25
C PRO A 3 -20.72 25.85 -33.11
N THR A 4 -19.47 26.26 -33.27
CA THR A 4 -18.23 25.51 -33.37
C THR A 4 -17.78 24.84 -32.07
N SER A 5 -17.48 23.55 -32.15
CA SER A 5 -16.72 22.76 -31.17
C SER A 5 -15.22 23.06 -31.27
N GLY A 6 -14.62 23.59 -30.21
CA GLY A 6 -13.17 23.72 -30.08
C GLY A 6 -12.54 22.41 -29.62
N THR A 7 -12.00 21.64 -30.54
CA THR A 7 -11.10 20.51 -30.25
C THR A 7 -9.72 21.05 -29.90
N ALA A 8 -9.30 20.92 -28.65
CA ALA A 8 -7.91 21.13 -28.26
C ALA A 8 -7.07 19.97 -28.81
N THR A 9 -6.27 20.24 -29.84
CA THR A 9 -5.26 19.34 -30.37
C THR A 9 -4.15 19.16 -29.34
N LEU A 10 -4.00 17.95 -28.81
CA LEU A 10 -2.83 17.53 -28.04
C LEU A 10 -1.64 17.45 -29.01
N SER A 11 -0.56 18.16 -28.71
CA SER A 11 0.67 18.18 -29.49
C SER A 11 1.34 16.80 -29.52
N GLU A 12 1.75 16.35 -30.70
CA GLU A 12 2.30 15.01 -31.00
C GLU A 12 3.75 14.76 -30.51
N ASP A 13 4.39 15.69 -29.80
CA ASP A 13 5.82 15.58 -29.44
C ASP A 13 6.05 15.29 -27.95
N THR A 14 5.83 14.05 -27.50
CA THR A 14 6.58 13.42 -26.39
C THR A 14 6.40 11.89 -26.41
N ALA A 15 6.84 11.21 -27.46
CA ALA A 15 7.03 9.76 -27.41
C ALA A 15 8.33 9.47 -26.65
N VAL A 16 8.22 9.29 -25.33
CA VAL A 16 9.34 8.75 -24.53
C VAL A 16 9.50 7.28 -24.91
N ALA A 17 10.70 6.91 -25.36
CA ALA A 17 11.03 5.52 -25.70
C ALA A 17 10.64 4.58 -24.54
N PRO A 18 10.12 3.36 -24.81
CA PRO A 18 9.83 2.41 -23.75
C PRO A 18 11.11 2.22 -22.93
N ALA A 19 11.02 2.43 -21.62
CA ALA A 19 12.12 2.19 -20.71
C ALA A 19 12.64 0.78 -20.98
N GLN A 20 13.91 0.66 -21.38
CA GLN A 20 14.57 -0.63 -21.39
C GLN A 20 14.42 -1.21 -19.98
N ARG A 21 13.90 -2.44 -19.86
CA ARG A 21 13.94 -3.20 -18.60
C ARG A 21 15.40 -3.58 -18.33
N SER A 22 16.21 -2.60 -17.93
CA SER A 22 17.61 -2.77 -17.60
C SER A 22 17.70 -3.47 -16.26
N GLY A 23 18.19 -4.71 -16.24
CA GLY A 23 19.11 -5.31 -15.25
C GLY A 23 18.98 -5.07 -13.74
N ASP A 24 17.94 -4.41 -13.24
CA ASP A 24 17.76 -4.12 -11.83
C ASP A 24 17.15 -5.36 -11.15
N SER A 25 17.80 -5.85 -10.09
CA SER A 25 17.21 -6.92 -9.30
C SER A 25 15.87 -6.44 -8.72
N TYR A 26 14.82 -7.24 -8.89
CA TYR A 26 13.54 -6.95 -8.24
C TYR A 26 13.74 -7.00 -6.72
N ILE A 27 13.33 -5.96 -6.00
CA ILE A 27 13.48 -5.86 -4.54
C ILE A 27 12.09 -5.90 -3.87
N PRO A 28 11.87 -6.73 -2.83
CA PRO A 28 10.64 -6.76 -2.08
C PRO A 28 10.61 -5.57 -1.11
N HIS A 29 10.00 -4.47 -1.52
CA HIS A 29 9.87 -3.26 -0.69
C HIS A 29 8.78 -3.38 0.37
N ILE A 30 7.75 -4.19 0.11
CA ILE A 30 6.62 -4.37 1.01
C ILE A 30 6.43 -5.86 1.27
N VAL A 31 6.54 -6.26 2.53
CA VAL A 31 6.25 -7.63 2.98
C VAL A 31 5.03 -7.59 3.89
N ALA A 32 3.94 -8.22 3.48
CA ALA A 32 2.78 -8.40 4.34
C ALA A 32 2.82 -9.77 5.00
N TRP A 33 3.04 -9.80 6.30
CA TRP A 33 3.18 -11.04 7.04
C TRP A 33 1.92 -11.31 7.84
N ASN A 34 1.19 -12.35 7.45
CA ASN A 34 0.12 -12.88 8.28
C ASN A 34 0.71 -13.75 9.37
N LEU A 35 0.72 -13.27 10.61
CA LEU A 35 1.33 -13.93 11.76
C LEU A 35 0.43 -15.00 12.39
N THR A 36 -0.87 -14.93 12.15
CA THR A 36 -1.87 -15.81 12.74
C THR A 36 -3.10 -15.96 11.83
N LYS A 37 -3.90 -17.02 12.02
CA LYS A 37 -5.27 -17.12 11.49
C LYS A 37 -6.34 -16.87 12.57
N ARG A 38 -5.94 -16.70 13.83
CA ARG A 38 -6.83 -16.42 14.96
C ARG A 38 -7.34 -14.99 14.86
N CYS A 39 -8.64 -14.80 15.05
CA CYS A 39 -9.24 -13.47 15.04
C CYS A 39 -10.45 -13.46 16.00
N ASN A 40 -10.64 -12.35 16.70
CA ASN A 40 -11.79 -12.11 17.56
C ASN A 40 -13.04 -11.67 16.77
N LEU A 41 -12.92 -11.49 15.45
CA LEU A 41 -14.01 -11.19 14.51
C LEU A 41 -14.13 -12.26 13.42
N ALA A 42 -15.21 -12.20 12.64
CA ALA A 42 -15.49 -13.17 11.58
C ALA A 42 -15.96 -12.50 10.27
N CYS A 43 -15.29 -11.41 9.85
CA CYS A 43 -15.73 -10.55 8.75
C CYS A 43 -16.10 -11.29 7.46
N ALA A 44 -17.19 -10.88 6.81
CA ALA A 44 -17.72 -11.53 5.61
C ALA A 44 -16.72 -11.55 4.42
N HIS A 45 -15.85 -10.55 4.33
CA HIS A 45 -14.89 -10.37 3.23
C HIS A 45 -13.47 -10.91 3.52
N CYS A 46 -13.28 -11.65 4.62
CA CYS A 46 -11.94 -12.02 5.07
C CYS A 46 -11.23 -13.00 4.12
N TYR A 47 -10.10 -12.56 3.56
CA TYR A 47 -9.33 -13.31 2.56
C TYR A 47 -8.60 -14.56 3.10
N ILE A 48 -8.30 -14.61 4.40
CA ILE A 48 -7.69 -15.78 5.07
C ILE A 48 -8.68 -16.60 5.89
N SER A 49 -9.97 -16.26 5.83
CA SER A 49 -11.02 -16.94 6.60
C SER A 49 -10.68 -17.08 8.09
N ALA A 50 -10.09 -16.03 8.68
CA ALA A 50 -9.65 -15.98 10.06
C ALA A 50 -10.83 -15.98 11.06
N GLY A 51 -10.59 -16.45 12.28
CA GLY A 51 -11.60 -16.55 13.32
C GLY A 51 -11.12 -17.28 14.56
N SER A 52 -11.98 -17.38 15.58
CA SER A 52 -11.66 -17.97 16.88
C SER A 52 -11.53 -19.49 16.86
N TRP A 53 -11.93 -20.14 15.77
CA TRP A 53 -11.85 -21.60 15.58
C TRP A 53 -10.50 -22.08 15.05
N HIS A 54 -9.55 -21.18 14.75
CA HIS A 54 -8.19 -21.55 14.39
C HIS A 54 -7.33 -21.74 15.64
N ALA A 55 -6.38 -22.67 15.58
CA ALA A 55 -5.43 -22.94 16.65
C ALA A 55 -4.02 -22.43 16.27
N GLN A 56 -3.20 -22.19 17.29
CA GLN A 56 -1.81 -21.75 17.12
C GLN A 56 -0.89 -22.84 16.52
N GLU A 57 -1.29 -24.12 16.60
CA GLU A 57 -0.43 -25.28 16.31
C GLU A 57 0.15 -25.32 14.89
N THR A 58 -0.47 -24.62 13.95
CA THR A 58 0.01 -24.53 12.56
C THR A 58 0.76 -23.24 12.24
N GLU A 59 0.85 -22.31 13.20
CA GLU A 59 1.49 -21.00 13.04
C GLU A 59 3.00 -21.12 13.29
N LEU A 60 3.79 -20.31 12.59
CA LEU A 60 5.23 -20.21 12.80
C LEU A 60 5.54 -19.84 14.26
N SER A 61 6.56 -20.49 14.84
CA SER A 61 7.07 -20.18 16.17
C SER A 61 7.75 -18.80 16.20
N THR A 62 8.01 -18.26 17.39
CA THR A 62 8.76 -17.01 17.54
C THR A 62 10.14 -17.12 16.89
N GLU A 63 10.84 -18.23 17.10
CA GLU A 63 12.18 -18.49 16.56
C GLU A 63 12.17 -18.55 15.03
N GLU A 64 11.16 -19.20 14.44
CA GLU A 64 10.98 -19.24 12.99
C GLU A 64 10.70 -17.85 12.42
N CYS A 65 9.88 -17.05 13.11
CA CYS A 65 9.66 -15.64 12.74
C CYS A 65 10.96 -14.82 12.77
N MET A 66 11.79 -14.95 13.80
CA MET A 66 13.06 -14.21 13.86
C MET A 66 14.03 -14.62 12.75
N ARG A 67 14.14 -15.92 12.47
CA ARG A 67 14.97 -16.42 11.35
C ARG A 67 14.49 -15.87 10.01
N ILE A 68 13.20 -15.96 9.73
CA ILE A 68 12.63 -15.49 8.46
C ILE A 68 12.79 -13.97 8.32
N LEU A 69 12.67 -13.22 9.42
CA LEU A 69 12.92 -11.78 9.44
C LEU A 69 14.36 -11.46 9.00
N ASP A 70 15.35 -12.20 9.49
CA ASP A 70 16.74 -12.05 9.06
C ASP A 70 16.91 -12.32 7.56
N GLU A 71 16.25 -13.36 7.03
CA GLU A 71 16.28 -13.66 5.60
C GLU A 71 15.66 -12.56 4.75
N ILE A 72 14.56 -11.95 5.19
CA ILE A 72 13.94 -10.81 4.52
C ILE A 72 14.90 -9.61 4.50
N LEU A 73 15.49 -9.29 5.64
CA LEU A 73 16.39 -8.14 5.81
C LEU A 73 17.71 -8.29 5.04
N ASN A 74 18.16 -9.53 4.83
CA ASN A 74 19.30 -9.83 3.96
C ASN A 74 19.00 -9.56 2.48
N VAL A 75 17.74 -9.66 2.04
CA VAL A 75 17.34 -9.32 0.66
C VAL A 75 17.08 -7.83 0.52
N ASN A 76 16.45 -7.20 1.52
CA ASN A 76 16.23 -5.76 1.57
C ASN A 76 16.36 -5.28 3.02
N SER A 77 17.35 -4.44 3.31
CA SER A 77 17.63 -3.95 4.67
C SER A 77 16.63 -2.91 5.20
N ASN A 78 15.80 -2.33 4.32
CA ASN A 78 14.83 -1.29 4.70
C ASN A 78 13.42 -1.54 4.12
N PRO A 79 12.82 -2.73 4.35
CA PRO A 79 11.48 -3.03 3.83
C PRO A 79 10.43 -2.37 4.72
N MET A 80 9.24 -2.15 4.16
CA MET A 80 8.03 -1.95 4.95
C MET A 80 7.45 -3.33 5.30
N LEU A 81 7.41 -3.63 6.59
CA LEU A 81 6.85 -4.86 7.12
C LEU A 81 5.46 -4.59 7.68
N ILE A 82 4.43 -5.14 7.02
CA ILE A 82 3.05 -5.06 7.46
C ILE A 82 2.74 -6.34 8.25
N LEU A 83 2.86 -6.26 9.57
CA LEU A 83 2.48 -7.35 10.47
C LEU A 83 0.97 -7.38 10.61
N THR A 84 0.35 -8.46 10.17
CA THR A 84 -1.10 -8.62 10.11
C THR A 84 -1.44 -10.10 10.25
N GLY A 85 -2.53 -10.57 9.64
CA GLY A 85 -3.00 -11.95 9.75
C GLY A 85 -3.87 -12.15 10.97
N GLY A 86 -4.96 -12.88 10.75
CA GLY A 86 -6.11 -12.89 11.64
C GLY A 86 -6.31 -11.52 12.27
N GLU A 87 -6.26 -11.48 13.59
CA GLU A 87 -5.95 -10.27 14.35
C GLU A 87 -4.56 -10.42 14.99
N PRO A 88 -3.54 -9.65 14.56
CA PRO A 88 -2.17 -9.79 15.09
C PRO A 88 -2.08 -9.48 16.58
N LEU A 89 -2.97 -8.63 17.12
CA LEU A 89 -2.97 -8.28 18.55
C LEU A 89 -3.33 -9.47 19.48
N LEU A 90 -3.75 -10.61 18.93
CA LEU A 90 -3.98 -11.87 19.67
C LEU A 90 -2.72 -12.74 19.81
N ARG A 91 -1.58 -12.29 19.27
CA ARG A 91 -0.31 -12.99 19.34
C ARG A 91 0.55 -12.40 20.46
N ASP A 92 1.05 -13.26 21.35
CA ASP A 92 1.74 -12.84 22.58
C ASP A 92 3.15 -12.27 22.32
N ASP A 93 3.80 -12.67 21.23
CA ASP A 93 5.16 -12.28 20.84
C ASP A 93 5.17 -11.18 19.76
N LEU A 94 4.03 -10.54 19.46
CA LEU A 94 3.93 -9.51 18.43
C LEU A 94 4.93 -8.38 18.64
N GLU A 95 5.01 -7.83 19.85
CA GLU A 95 5.94 -6.75 20.16
C GLU A 95 7.41 -7.17 20.05
N ALA A 96 7.75 -8.42 20.37
CA ALA A 96 9.11 -8.92 20.20
C ALA A 96 9.48 -8.98 18.70
N ILE A 97 8.58 -9.49 17.85
CA ILE A 97 8.78 -9.53 16.40
C ILE A 97 8.92 -8.12 15.83
N ALA A 98 8.06 -7.18 16.28
CA ALA A 98 8.11 -5.78 15.84
C ALA A 98 9.41 -5.08 16.27
N GLU A 99 9.87 -5.29 17.50
CA GLU A 99 11.11 -4.74 18.04
C GLU A 99 12.32 -5.25 17.27
N GLU A 100 12.39 -6.55 17.04
CA GLU A 100 13.47 -7.16 16.26
C GLU A 100 13.52 -6.58 14.83
N ALA A 101 12.37 -6.51 14.16
CA ALA A 101 12.29 -5.98 12.80
C ALA A 101 12.67 -4.50 12.75
N SER A 102 12.14 -3.69 13.66
CA SER A 102 12.40 -2.25 13.69
C SER A 102 13.86 -1.94 14.06
N SER A 103 14.46 -2.69 14.97
CA SER A 103 15.86 -2.45 15.40
C SER A 103 16.86 -2.75 14.27
N LYS A 104 16.51 -3.64 13.35
CA LYS A 104 17.33 -4.04 12.19
C LYS A 104 17.03 -3.25 10.90
N GLY A 105 16.17 -2.24 10.95
CA GLY A 105 15.95 -1.29 9.84
C GLY A 105 14.60 -1.39 9.13
N ALA A 106 13.75 -2.38 9.46
CA ALA A 106 12.42 -2.45 8.86
C ALA A 106 11.51 -1.31 9.37
N THR A 107 10.67 -0.81 8.48
CA THR A 107 9.54 0.05 8.87
C THR A 107 8.34 -0.83 9.18
N VAL A 108 8.04 -0.99 10.47
CA VAL A 108 6.96 -1.87 10.94
C VAL A 108 5.63 -1.13 11.04
N VAL A 109 4.59 -1.71 10.43
CA VAL A 109 3.19 -1.26 10.50
C VAL A 109 2.31 -2.44 10.89
N ILE A 110 1.31 -2.22 11.74
CA ILE A 110 0.37 -3.28 12.16
C ILE A 110 -0.97 -3.14 11.42
N GLY A 111 -1.43 -4.19 10.74
CA GLY A 111 -2.77 -4.26 10.18
C GLY A 111 -3.74 -4.95 11.14
N THR A 112 -4.68 -4.21 11.73
CA THR A 112 -5.57 -4.65 12.83
C THR A 112 -7.02 -4.24 12.60
N ASN A 113 -7.96 -4.97 13.21
CA ASN A 113 -9.36 -4.57 13.30
C ASN A 113 -9.60 -3.39 14.27
N GLY A 114 -8.64 -3.09 15.14
CA GLY A 114 -8.66 -1.96 16.07
C GLY A 114 -9.30 -2.22 17.43
N THR A 115 -10.07 -3.29 17.62
CA THR A 115 -10.81 -3.53 18.87
C THR A 115 -9.88 -3.81 20.07
N GLY A 116 -8.66 -4.28 19.80
CA GLY A 116 -7.62 -4.55 20.81
C GLY A 116 -6.66 -3.39 21.09
N LEU A 117 -6.82 -2.23 20.44
CA LEU A 117 -5.93 -1.08 20.59
C LEU A 117 -6.31 -0.23 21.82
N THR A 118 -6.00 -0.76 22.99
CA THR A 118 -6.02 -0.01 24.25
C THR A 118 -4.86 0.99 24.32
N GLU A 119 -4.93 1.95 25.23
CA GLU A 119 -3.84 2.91 25.45
C GLU A 119 -2.51 2.20 25.77
N ALA A 120 -2.54 1.23 26.69
CA ALA A 120 -1.37 0.44 27.05
C ALA A 120 -0.81 -0.37 25.88
N ARG A 121 -1.68 -0.91 25.01
CA ARG A 121 -1.24 -1.63 23.81
C ARG A 121 -0.58 -0.68 22.80
N ILE A 122 -1.13 0.52 22.60
CA ILE A 122 -0.54 1.54 21.73
C ILE A 122 0.85 1.93 22.24
N ASP A 123 1.01 2.17 23.55
CA ASP A 123 2.30 2.51 24.15
C ASP A 123 3.33 1.37 23.97
N SER A 124 2.90 0.12 24.15
CA SER A 124 3.71 -1.09 23.93
C SER A 124 4.20 -1.19 22.48
N LEU A 125 3.31 -1.03 21.50
CA LEU A 125 3.64 -1.06 20.07
C LEU A 125 4.59 0.08 19.67
N MET A 126 4.37 1.29 20.18
CA MET A 126 5.27 2.42 19.92
C MET A 126 6.66 2.17 20.51
N LYS A 127 6.74 1.56 21.69
CA LYS A 127 8.01 1.19 22.33
C LYS A 127 8.77 0.13 21.52
N SER A 128 8.07 -0.84 20.92
CA SER A 128 8.68 -1.83 20.01
C SER A 128 9.02 -1.26 18.62
N GLY A 129 8.87 0.04 18.40
CA GLY A 129 9.33 0.70 17.17
C GLY A 129 8.30 0.75 16.04
N VAL A 130 7.07 0.27 16.26
CA VAL A 130 5.96 0.37 15.30
C VAL A 130 5.74 1.82 14.90
N LYS A 131 5.65 2.08 13.59
CA LYS A 131 5.50 3.43 13.03
C LYS A 131 4.06 3.84 12.80
N GLY A 132 3.16 2.86 12.65
CA GLY A 132 1.75 3.14 12.47
C GLY A 132 0.88 1.90 12.45
N VAL A 133 -0.42 2.13 12.41
CA VAL A 133 -1.45 1.08 12.33
C VAL A 133 -2.33 1.29 11.11
N ALA A 134 -2.73 0.21 10.46
CA ALA A 134 -3.78 0.23 9.46
C ALA A 134 -5.03 -0.39 10.08
N VAL A 135 -6.05 0.44 10.27
CA VAL A 135 -7.26 0.12 11.02
C VAL A 135 -8.43 0.12 10.07
N SER A 136 -9.31 -0.86 10.22
CA SER A 136 -10.35 -1.09 9.22
C SER A 136 -11.72 -0.53 9.65
N ILE A 137 -12.29 0.37 8.84
CA ILE A 137 -13.64 0.90 9.01
C ILE A 137 -14.38 0.83 7.68
N ASP A 138 -15.44 0.02 7.63
CA ASP A 138 -16.18 -0.23 6.38
C ASP A 138 -17.45 0.63 6.24
N SER A 139 -17.89 1.32 7.28
CA SER A 139 -19.07 2.20 7.28
C SER A 139 -19.08 3.00 8.57
N LEU A 140 -19.68 4.20 8.54
CA LEU A 140 -19.97 5.01 9.73
C LEU A 140 -21.28 4.58 10.41
N SER A 141 -22.04 3.65 9.80
CA SER A 141 -23.20 3.01 10.38
C SER A 141 -22.81 1.76 11.16
N ALA A 142 -22.98 1.78 12.48
CA ALA A 142 -22.73 0.61 13.34
C ALA A 142 -23.50 -0.63 12.86
N LYS A 143 -24.76 -0.45 12.42
CA LYS A 143 -25.57 -1.54 11.86
C LYS A 143 -24.91 -2.20 10.65
N TYR A 144 -24.28 -1.43 9.78
CA TYR A 144 -23.62 -1.98 8.60
C TYR A 144 -22.26 -2.57 8.96
N HIS A 145 -21.41 -1.77 9.61
CA HIS A 145 -20.03 -2.14 9.97
C HIS A 145 -20.00 -3.43 10.82
N ASP A 146 -20.74 -3.45 11.93
CA ASP A 146 -20.72 -4.56 12.89
C ASP A 146 -21.28 -5.83 12.26
N ARG A 147 -22.31 -5.71 11.41
CA ARG A 147 -22.85 -6.85 10.65
C ARG A 147 -21.84 -7.36 9.64
N PHE A 148 -21.17 -6.47 8.90
CA PHE A 148 -20.21 -6.88 7.88
C PHE A 148 -18.95 -7.54 8.49
N ARG A 149 -18.60 -7.15 9.71
CA ARG A 149 -17.47 -7.71 10.47
C ARG A 149 -17.84 -8.85 11.42
N HIS A 150 -19.13 -9.11 11.60
CA HIS A 150 -19.68 -10.04 12.59
C HIS A 150 -19.13 -9.78 14.01
N GLY A 151 -19.12 -8.52 14.43
CA GLY A 151 -18.71 -8.10 15.78
C GLY A 151 -19.55 -6.93 16.26
N GLY A 152 -20.50 -7.18 17.16
CA GLY A 152 -21.33 -6.13 17.73
C GLY A 152 -20.49 -5.18 18.59
N GLY A 153 -20.60 -3.87 18.35
CA GLY A 153 -19.80 -2.85 19.02
C GLY A 153 -18.47 -2.54 18.34
N ALA A 154 -18.08 -3.30 17.30
CA ALA A 154 -16.78 -3.16 16.65
C ALA A 154 -16.54 -1.73 16.12
N LEU A 155 -17.54 -1.08 15.51
CA LEU A 155 -17.36 0.28 15.03
C LEU A 155 -16.98 1.25 16.17
N SER A 156 -17.69 1.17 17.30
CA SER A 156 -17.44 2.06 18.44
C SER A 156 -16.04 1.85 19.01
N GLU A 157 -15.66 0.59 19.24
CA GLU A 157 -14.34 0.23 19.74
C GLU A 157 -13.22 0.69 18.81
N THR A 158 -13.41 0.52 17.50
CA THR A 158 -12.45 0.95 16.48
C THR A 158 -12.35 2.47 16.40
N GLN A 159 -13.45 3.22 16.51
CA GLN A 159 -13.42 4.69 16.54
C GLN A 159 -12.71 5.24 17.79
N GLU A 160 -12.92 4.62 18.95
CA GLU A 160 -12.17 4.94 20.17
C GLU A 160 -10.68 4.64 20.01
N ALA A 161 -10.32 3.51 19.42
CA ALA A 161 -8.93 3.16 19.12
C ALA A 161 -8.26 4.20 18.22
N ILE A 162 -8.95 4.70 17.19
CA ILE A 162 -8.47 5.78 16.33
C ILE A 162 -8.24 7.07 17.13
N SER A 163 -9.15 7.42 18.03
CA SER A 163 -9.00 8.58 18.90
C SER A 163 -7.75 8.47 19.77
N ARG A 164 -7.50 7.30 20.38
CA ARG A 164 -6.28 7.03 21.15
C ARG A 164 -5.00 7.11 20.30
N CYS A 165 -5.02 6.56 19.08
CA CYS A 165 -3.89 6.67 18.15
C CYS A 165 -3.59 8.13 17.81
N ALA A 166 -4.63 8.92 17.57
CA ALA A 166 -4.49 10.35 17.35
C ALA A 166 -3.90 11.05 18.59
N GLU A 167 -4.42 10.83 19.79
CA GLU A 167 -3.89 11.45 21.02
C GLU A 167 -2.41 11.11 21.25
N LYS A 168 -2.01 9.85 21.04
CA LYS A 168 -0.61 9.38 21.18
C LYS A 168 0.29 9.73 19.99
N SER A 169 -0.28 10.33 18.95
CA SER A 169 0.43 10.66 17.70
C SER A 169 1.10 9.44 17.06
N LEU A 170 0.41 8.30 17.10
CA LEU A 170 0.72 7.13 16.29
C LEU A 170 0.03 7.30 14.94
N ASP A 171 0.78 7.22 13.84
CA ASP A 171 0.21 7.38 12.51
C ASP A 171 -0.74 6.22 12.21
N PHE A 172 -1.84 6.53 11.52
CA PHE A 172 -2.80 5.50 11.15
C PHE A 172 -3.39 5.71 9.76
N VAL A 173 -3.74 4.58 9.16
CA VAL A 173 -4.40 4.47 7.86
C VAL A 173 -5.78 3.89 8.09
N ILE A 174 -6.80 4.48 7.49
CA ILE A 174 -8.14 3.90 7.45
C ILE A 174 -8.26 3.00 6.22
N GLN A 175 -8.70 1.76 6.44
CA GLN A 175 -8.97 0.80 5.37
C GLN A 175 -10.47 0.52 5.29
N THR A 176 -11.05 0.72 4.11
CA THR A 176 -12.46 0.45 3.84
C THR A 176 -12.56 -0.57 2.74
N THR A 177 -13.26 -1.68 3.00
CA THR A 177 -13.67 -2.59 1.93
C THR A 177 -14.96 -2.08 1.31
N VAL A 178 -14.88 -1.61 0.06
CA VAL A 178 -16.04 -1.06 -0.67
C VAL A 178 -16.86 -2.19 -1.29
N THR A 179 -18.18 -2.02 -1.19
CA THR A 179 -19.21 -2.95 -1.68
C THR A 179 -20.39 -2.14 -2.20
N SER A 180 -21.35 -2.80 -2.86
CA SER A 180 -22.61 -2.14 -3.25
C SER A 180 -23.40 -1.60 -2.05
N GLY A 181 -23.18 -2.15 -0.85
CA GLY A 181 -23.93 -1.78 0.36
C GLY A 181 -23.42 -0.55 1.10
N ASN A 182 -22.20 -0.09 0.83
CA ASN A 182 -21.56 1.03 1.54
C ASN A 182 -20.87 2.06 0.62
N ARG A 183 -20.80 1.84 -0.70
CA ARG A 183 -20.10 2.78 -1.60
C ARG A 183 -20.63 4.22 -1.57
N HIS A 184 -21.90 4.41 -1.20
CA HIS A 184 -22.51 5.73 -1.04
C HIS A 184 -21.95 6.53 0.13
N GLU A 185 -21.22 5.89 1.07
CA GLU A 185 -20.58 6.53 2.23
C GLU A 185 -19.14 6.95 1.95
N LEU A 186 -18.57 6.72 0.76
CA LEU A 186 -17.13 6.93 0.52
C LEU A 186 -16.67 8.36 0.80
N LYS A 187 -17.44 9.35 0.35
CA LYS A 187 -17.17 10.76 0.66
C LYS A 187 -17.20 11.05 2.17
N ASP A 188 -18.19 10.52 2.89
CA ASP A 188 -18.33 10.73 4.33
C ASP A 188 -17.23 10.01 5.13
N LEU A 189 -16.85 8.81 4.70
CA LEU A 189 -15.72 8.05 5.25
C LEU A 189 -14.39 8.75 5.01
N ALA A 190 -14.17 9.28 3.81
CA ALA A 190 -12.97 10.06 3.49
C ALA A 190 -12.90 11.32 4.37
N LYS A 191 -14.01 12.07 4.46
CA LYS A 191 -14.10 13.24 5.33
C LYS A 191 -13.82 12.89 6.79
N TRP A 192 -14.48 11.87 7.33
CA TRP A 192 -14.28 11.41 8.71
C TRP A 192 -12.83 10.98 8.96
N SER A 193 -12.22 10.27 8.00
CA SER A 193 -10.82 9.83 8.09
C SER A 193 -9.86 11.01 8.15
N ALA A 194 -10.08 12.02 7.32
CA ALA A 194 -9.27 13.25 7.32
C ALA A 194 -9.43 14.03 8.63
N ASP A 195 -10.68 14.20 9.09
CA ASP A 195 -10.98 14.89 10.36
C ASP A 195 -10.35 14.18 11.56
N ALA A 196 -10.33 12.85 11.56
CA ALA A 196 -9.66 12.04 12.58
C ALA A 196 -8.13 12.17 12.54
N GLY A 197 -7.55 12.55 11.39
CA GLY A 197 -6.11 12.71 11.20
C GLY A 197 -5.42 11.50 10.58
N ALA A 198 -6.14 10.70 9.78
CA ALA A 198 -5.53 9.59 9.04
C ALA A 198 -4.53 10.12 8.00
N ILE A 199 -3.40 9.43 7.84
CA ILE A 199 -2.41 9.77 6.81
C ILE A 199 -2.81 9.23 5.42
N SER A 200 -3.70 8.24 5.40
CA SER A 200 -4.21 7.61 4.17
C SER A 200 -5.59 7.04 4.40
N PHE A 201 -6.45 7.19 3.39
CA PHE A 201 -7.70 6.49 3.23
C PHE A 201 -7.57 5.49 2.07
N ASN A 202 -7.57 4.21 2.42
CA ASN A 202 -7.39 3.11 1.46
C ASN A 202 -8.72 2.42 1.21
N VAL A 203 -9.14 2.42 -0.05
CA VAL A 203 -10.36 1.75 -0.50
C VAL A 203 -10.00 0.44 -1.19
N TYR A 204 -10.39 -0.67 -0.55
CA TYR A 204 -10.16 -2.03 -1.01
C TYR A 204 -11.38 -2.54 -1.77
N PHE A 205 -11.17 -2.92 -3.02
CA PHE A 205 -12.19 -3.60 -3.82
C PHE A 205 -12.16 -5.10 -3.50
N VAL A 206 -13.33 -5.67 -3.16
CA VAL A 206 -13.47 -7.06 -2.73
C VAL A 206 -12.97 -8.03 -3.79
N VAL A 207 -11.88 -8.76 -3.55
CA VAL A 207 -11.43 -9.90 -4.37
C VAL A 207 -12.14 -11.18 -3.87
N PRO A 208 -12.65 -12.08 -4.76
CA PRO A 208 -13.46 -13.22 -4.36
C PRO A 208 -12.54 -14.35 -3.87
N THR A 209 -12.08 -14.25 -2.63
CA THR A 209 -11.15 -15.20 -2.01
C THR A 209 -11.47 -15.37 -0.53
N GLY A 210 -11.23 -16.57 0.02
CA GLY A 210 -11.56 -16.87 1.40
C GLY A 210 -13.08 -16.77 1.62
N ARG A 211 -13.53 -16.04 2.65
CA ARG A 211 -14.97 -15.85 2.88
C ARG A 211 -15.65 -14.99 1.80
N ALA A 212 -14.89 -14.18 1.07
CA ALA A 212 -15.43 -13.33 0.01
C ALA A 212 -15.79 -14.10 -1.27
N GLU A 213 -15.39 -15.37 -1.43
CA GLU A 213 -15.76 -16.19 -2.59
C GLU A 213 -17.28 -16.29 -2.81
N ARG A 214 -18.04 -16.18 -1.72
CA ARG A 214 -19.52 -16.25 -1.73
C ARG A 214 -20.18 -14.88 -1.81
N MET A 215 -19.40 -13.80 -1.85
CA MET A 215 -19.92 -12.45 -1.93
C MET A 215 -20.19 -12.06 -3.37
N LYS A 216 -21.35 -11.45 -3.61
CA LYS A 216 -21.60 -10.73 -4.85
C LYS A 216 -20.77 -9.44 -4.83
N GLY A 217 -19.79 -9.34 -5.71
CA GLY A 217 -19.01 -8.12 -5.91
C GLY A 217 -19.82 -7.00 -6.58
N MET A 218 -19.24 -5.80 -6.62
CA MET A 218 -19.73 -4.70 -7.45
C MET A 218 -19.53 -5.05 -8.93
N SER A 219 -20.45 -4.58 -9.77
CA SER A 219 -20.31 -4.67 -11.23
C SER A 219 -19.18 -3.77 -11.72
N SER A 220 -18.69 -4.01 -12.94
CA SER A 220 -17.65 -3.19 -13.54
C SER A 220 -18.06 -1.71 -13.65
N ALA A 221 -19.33 -1.41 -13.94
CA ALA A 221 -19.85 -0.04 -13.97
C ALA A 221 -19.81 0.63 -12.58
N GLU A 222 -20.20 -0.10 -11.53
CA GLU A 222 -20.11 0.40 -10.16
C GLU A 222 -18.66 0.60 -9.72
N ASN A 223 -17.71 -0.23 -10.19
CA ASN A 223 -16.29 -0.02 -9.94
C ASN A 223 -15.80 1.28 -10.59
N GLU A 224 -16.20 1.56 -11.83
CA GLU A 224 -15.87 2.79 -12.55
C GLU A 224 -16.39 4.04 -11.84
N GLU A 225 -17.63 4.01 -11.35
CA GLU A 225 -18.21 5.10 -10.55
C GLU A 225 -17.37 5.39 -9.30
N VAL A 226 -16.99 4.33 -8.56
CA VAL A 226 -16.15 4.47 -7.36
C VAL A 226 -14.77 5.02 -7.74
N LEU A 227 -14.15 4.54 -8.82
CA LEU A 227 -12.84 5.02 -9.25
C LEU A 227 -12.85 6.50 -9.61
N ALA A 228 -13.88 6.97 -10.32
CA ALA A 228 -14.06 8.39 -10.62
C ALA A 228 -14.23 9.21 -9.33
N GLU A 229 -15.05 8.73 -8.38
CA GLU A 229 -15.22 9.38 -7.07
C GLU A 229 -13.89 9.46 -6.31
N LEU A 230 -13.06 8.40 -6.33
CA LEU A 230 -11.75 8.41 -5.69
C LEU A 230 -10.78 9.42 -6.31
N VAL A 231 -10.86 9.70 -7.61
CA VAL A 231 -10.05 10.76 -8.25
C VAL A 231 -10.50 12.15 -7.78
N VAL A 232 -11.81 12.36 -7.62
CA VAL A 232 -12.33 13.61 -7.04
C VAL A 232 -11.84 13.78 -5.60
N LEU A 233 -11.94 12.73 -4.78
CA LEU A 233 -11.46 12.76 -3.40
C LEU A 233 -9.93 12.94 -3.34
N GLU A 234 -9.16 12.33 -4.24
CA GLU A 234 -7.70 12.54 -4.29
C GLU A 234 -7.37 14.00 -4.50
N LYS A 235 -8.06 14.68 -5.42
CA LYS A 235 -7.91 16.14 -5.64
C LYS A 235 -8.30 16.94 -4.41
N GLU A 236 -9.42 16.60 -3.76
CA GLU A 236 -9.93 17.30 -2.57
C GLU A 236 -8.96 17.22 -1.38
N TYR A 237 -8.40 16.05 -1.10
CA TYR A 237 -7.53 15.80 0.05
C TYR A 237 -6.03 15.86 -0.29
N ARG A 238 -5.67 16.31 -1.49
CA ARG A 238 -4.28 16.38 -1.96
C ARG A 238 -3.45 17.25 -1.02
N GLY A 239 -2.36 16.68 -0.51
CA GLY A 239 -1.51 17.37 0.46
C GLY A 239 -2.12 17.45 1.86
N THR A 240 -3.09 16.59 2.19
CA THR A 240 -3.57 16.41 3.57
C THR A 240 -3.66 14.93 3.93
N MET A 241 -4.30 14.13 3.08
CA MET A 241 -4.46 12.69 3.28
C MET A 241 -4.37 11.98 1.93
N MET A 242 -3.63 10.86 1.87
CA MET A 242 -3.59 10.08 0.62
C MET A 242 -4.91 9.36 0.38
N ILE A 243 -5.41 9.39 -0.85
CA ILE A 243 -6.52 8.55 -1.30
C ILE A 243 -5.95 7.44 -2.18
N ARG A 244 -6.23 6.17 -1.83
CA ARG A 244 -5.67 5.02 -2.55
C ARG A 244 -6.74 4.01 -2.90
N SER A 245 -6.75 3.61 -4.17
CA SER A 245 -7.41 2.38 -4.61
C SER A 245 -6.51 1.17 -4.35
N LYS A 246 -7.09 0.07 -3.87
CA LYS A 246 -6.43 -1.22 -3.63
C LYS A 246 -7.20 -2.33 -4.35
N CYS A 247 -6.46 -3.21 -5.00
CA CYS A 247 -6.99 -4.26 -5.88
C CYS A 247 -7.79 -3.75 -7.10
N GLN A 248 -7.70 -2.45 -7.41
CA GLN A 248 -8.27 -1.84 -8.61
C GLN A 248 -7.28 -0.82 -9.22
N PRO A 249 -6.18 -1.28 -9.87
CA PRO A 249 -5.17 -0.41 -10.49
C PRO A 249 -5.73 0.46 -11.65
N GLN A 250 -6.95 0.19 -12.10
CA GLN A 250 -7.69 0.95 -13.10
C GLN A 250 -7.84 2.43 -12.73
N ILE A 251 -7.73 2.80 -11.44
CA ILE A 251 -7.66 4.22 -11.02
C ILE A 251 -6.66 5.02 -11.85
N MET A 252 -5.56 4.39 -12.27
CA MET A 252 -4.52 5.07 -13.04
C MET A 252 -5.04 5.60 -14.37
N ARG A 253 -5.95 4.88 -15.04
CA ARG A 253 -6.59 5.38 -16.26
C ARG A 253 -7.35 6.67 -15.97
N HIS A 254 -8.19 6.69 -14.92
CA HIS A 254 -8.94 7.88 -14.53
C HIS A 254 -8.01 9.04 -14.17
N VAL A 255 -6.92 8.77 -13.46
CA VAL A 255 -5.93 9.80 -13.12
C VAL A 255 -5.25 10.35 -14.38
N PHE A 256 -4.85 9.51 -15.32
CA PHE A 256 -4.28 9.95 -16.60
C PHE A 256 -5.25 10.79 -17.43
N GLU A 257 -6.54 10.41 -17.44
CA GLU A 257 -7.58 11.09 -18.22
C GLU A 257 -8.03 12.40 -17.57
N GLU A 258 -8.07 12.48 -16.24
CA GLU A 258 -8.72 13.59 -15.51
C GLU A 258 -7.80 14.41 -14.61
N SER A 259 -6.59 13.94 -14.28
CA SER A 259 -5.66 14.63 -13.36
C SER A 259 -4.20 14.39 -13.74
N ALA A 260 -3.78 14.99 -14.86
CA ALA A 260 -2.42 14.95 -15.38
C ALA A 260 -1.31 15.39 -14.41
N ASP A 261 -1.66 16.10 -13.34
CA ASP A 261 -0.81 16.63 -12.27
C ASP A 261 -0.85 15.80 -10.98
N SER A 262 -1.62 14.71 -10.94
CA SER A 262 -1.80 13.93 -9.72
C SER A 262 -0.48 13.29 -9.28
N PRO A 263 -0.12 13.38 -7.98
CA PRO A 263 1.05 12.71 -7.44
C PRO A 263 1.02 11.18 -7.60
N LEU A 264 -0.16 10.58 -7.84
CA LEU A 264 -0.27 9.15 -8.11
C LEU A 264 0.48 8.72 -9.38
N LEU A 265 0.67 9.64 -10.34
CA LEU A 265 1.44 9.41 -11.57
C LEU A 265 2.96 9.34 -11.34
N ASN A 266 3.45 9.68 -10.14
CA ASN A 266 4.89 9.62 -9.81
C ASN A 266 5.36 8.22 -9.40
N TYR A 267 4.47 7.23 -9.38
CA TYR A 267 4.76 5.86 -8.97
C TYR A 267 4.55 4.92 -10.14
N GLU A 268 5.40 3.92 -10.29
CA GLU A 268 5.05 2.75 -11.11
C GLU A 268 3.85 2.02 -10.47
N THR A 269 2.72 2.04 -11.16
CA THR A 269 1.41 1.68 -10.61
C THR A 269 0.79 0.44 -11.22
N ARG A 270 1.58 -0.34 -11.99
CA ARG A 270 1.20 -1.73 -12.27
C ARG A 270 1.01 -2.46 -10.93
N CYS A 271 0.13 -3.46 -10.91
CA CYS A 271 -0.09 -4.29 -9.73
C CYS A 271 1.26 -4.74 -9.12
N PRO A 272 1.59 -4.38 -7.86
CA PRO A 272 2.94 -4.58 -7.31
C PRO A 272 3.21 -6.02 -6.85
N CYS A 273 2.20 -6.89 -6.93
CA CYS A 273 2.25 -8.26 -6.44
C CYS A 273 3.32 -9.08 -7.18
N GLY A 274 4.25 -9.66 -6.43
CA GLY A 274 5.38 -10.42 -6.98
C GLY A 274 6.50 -9.57 -7.58
N VAL A 275 6.29 -8.26 -7.72
CA VAL A 275 7.28 -7.31 -8.26
C VAL A 275 8.00 -6.58 -7.13
N HIS A 276 7.25 -5.90 -6.27
CA HIS A 276 7.76 -5.17 -5.10
C HIS A 276 7.01 -5.50 -3.80
N TYR A 277 5.95 -6.30 -3.91
CA TYR A 277 5.08 -6.70 -2.82
C TYR A 277 5.03 -8.22 -2.72
N VAL A 278 5.11 -8.75 -1.50
CA VAL A 278 4.93 -10.17 -1.22
C VAL A 278 4.16 -10.39 0.08
N ARG A 279 3.50 -11.54 0.21
CA ARG A 279 2.86 -11.99 1.44
C ARG A 279 3.52 -13.27 1.97
N ILE A 280 3.61 -13.35 3.30
CA ILE A 280 3.92 -14.59 4.04
C ILE A 280 2.68 -15.02 4.83
N THR A 281 2.31 -16.31 4.77
CA THR A 281 1.19 -16.89 5.54
C THR A 281 1.61 -17.28 6.96
N PRO A 282 0.66 -17.54 7.88
CA PRO A 282 0.99 -17.97 9.24
C PRO A 282 1.80 -19.26 9.28
N GLU A 283 1.69 -20.12 8.27
CA GLU A 283 2.40 -21.39 8.12
C GLU A 283 3.73 -21.27 7.33
N GLY A 284 4.17 -20.05 7.02
CA GLY A 284 5.42 -19.80 6.28
C GLY A 284 5.34 -19.98 4.76
N LYS A 285 4.14 -20.07 4.16
CA LYS A 285 4.03 -20.07 2.70
C LYS A 285 4.19 -18.66 2.14
N VAL A 286 4.89 -18.54 1.02
CA VAL A 286 5.08 -17.27 0.32
C VAL A 286 4.08 -17.18 -0.83
N THR A 287 3.39 -16.04 -0.94
CA THR A 287 2.40 -15.77 -1.99
C THR A 287 2.58 -14.34 -2.53
N PRO A 288 2.26 -14.04 -3.79
CA PRO A 288 2.50 -12.69 -4.33
C PRO A 288 1.52 -11.61 -3.81
N CYS A 289 0.36 -12.00 -3.27
CA CYS A 289 -0.69 -11.09 -2.85
C CYS A 289 -1.51 -11.70 -1.70
N PRO A 290 -2.07 -10.91 -0.76
CA PRO A 290 -2.99 -11.42 0.25
C PRO A 290 -4.22 -12.11 -0.34
N TYR A 291 -4.65 -11.65 -1.53
CA TYR A 291 -5.84 -12.14 -2.19
C TYR A 291 -5.58 -13.20 -3.27
N MET A 292 -4.33 -13.64 -3.42
CA MET A 292 -3.96 -14.64 -4.42
C MET A 292 -3.30 -15.82 -3.70
N PRO A 293 -4.06 -16.90 -3.40
CA PRO A 293 -3.55 -18.05 -2.65
C PRO A 293 -2.67 -18.97 -3.52
N LEU A 294 -1.86 -18.39 -4.40
CA LEU A 294 -0.90 -19.10 -5.24
C LEU A 294 0.44 -19.16 -4.50
N ILE A 295 0.86 -20.36 -4.12
CA ILE A 295 2.09 -20.60 -3.37
C ILE A 295 3.29 -20.48 -4.31
N ALA A 296 4.16 -19.51 -4.02
CA ALA A 296 5.42 -19.28 -4.71
C ALA A 296 6.59 -20.06 -4.09
N GLY A 297 6.49 -20.44 -2.82
CA GLY A 297 7.49 -21.20 -2.08
C GLY A 297 7.15 -21.39 -0.60
N ASP A 298 8.04 -22.08 0.12
CA ASP A 298 7.84 -22.48 1.52
C ASP A 298 9.07 -22.16 2.39
N LEU A 299 8.92 -21.26 3.36
CA LEU A 299 10.03 -20.78 4.20
C LEU A 299 10.50 -21.79 5.25
N LEU A 300 9.81 -22.93 5.37
CA LEU A 300 10.26 -24.05 6.19
C LEU A 300 11.28 -24.93 5.47
N THR A 301 11.35 -24.85 4.13
CA THR A 301 12.22 -25.71 3.31
C THR A 301 13.16 -24.92 2.40
N GLN A 302 12.87 -23.65 2.15
CA GLN A 302 13.63 -22.77 1.25
C GLN A 302 13.92 -21.44 1.95
N SER A 303 14.99 -20.76 1.53
CA SER A 303 15.26 -19.40 2.03
C SER A 303 14.36 -18.37 1.33
N PHE A 304 14.06 -17.25 2.00
CA PHE A 304 13.30 -16.15 1.38
C PHE A 304 13.95 -15.64 0.09
N LYS A 305 15.28 -15.51 0.07
CA LYS A 305 16.04 -15.09 -1.12
C LYS A 305 15.85 -16.05 -2.29
N GLU A 306 15.99 -17.35 -2.05
CA GLU A 306 15.80 -18.38 -3.08
C GLU A 306 14.40 -18.29 -3.69
N ILE A 307 13.36 -18.24 -2.85
CA ILE A 307 11.97 -18.12 -3.33
C ILE A 307 11.80 -16.84 -4.15
N TRP A 308 12.28 -15.70 -3.64
CA TRP A 308 12.13 -14.41 -4.29
C TRP A 308 12.84 -14.32 -5.65
N GLU A 309 14.02 -14.93 -5.79
CA GLU A 309 14.83 -14.86 -7.01
C GLU A 309 14.43 -15.91 -8.05
N THR A 310 13.93 -17.09 -7.63
CA THR A 310 13.82 -18.25 -8.52
C THR A 310 12.41 -18.78 -8.72
N SER A 311 11.41 -18.34 -7.93
CA SER A 311 10.04 -18.81 -8.09
C SER A 311 9.47 -18.44 -9.46
N SER A 312 8.99 -19.44 -10.21
CA SER A 312 8.37 -19.23 -11.53
C SER A 312 7.18 -18.27 -11.45
N VAL A 313 6.40 -18.32 -10.36
CA VAL A 313 5.28 -17.39 -10.13
C VAL A 313 5.75 -15.93 -10.12
N PHE A 314 6.88 -15.65 -9.49
CA PHE A 314 7.41 -14.29 -9.46
C PHE A 314 8.03 -13.89 -10.79
N THR A 315 8.78 -14.79 -11.45
CA THR A 315 9.29 -14.56 -12.80
C THR A 315 8.15 -14.20 -13.76
N ASP A 316 7.07 -14.96 -13.76
CA ASP A 316 5.89 -14.72 -14.59
C ASP A 316 5.23 -13.36 -14.30
N LEU A 317 5.09 -12.96 -13.04
CA LEU A 317 4.49 -11.67 -12.67
C LEU A 317 5.36 -10.46 -13.06
N ARG A 318 6.68 -10.63 -13.05
CA ARG A 318 7.67 -9.59 -13.34
C ARG A 318 7.88 -9.41 -14.83
N GLU A 319 8.03 -10.53 -15.54
CA GLU A 319 8.52 -10.55 -16.92
C GLU A 319 7.44 -10.95 -17.91
N GLY A 320 6.45 -11.73 -17.47
CA GLY A 320 5.41 -12.30 -18.32
C GLY A 320 4.50 -11.26 -18.97
N ASP A 321 4.06 -11.63 -20.18
CA ASP A 321 3.11 -10.86 -20.96
C ASP A 321 1.68 -11.12 -20.49
N LEU A 322 0.92 -10.04 -20.34
CA LEU A 322 -0.50 -10.12 -20.02
C LEU A 322 -1.29 -10.58 -21.24
N SER A 323 -2.29 -11.43 -21.02
CA SER A 323 -3.18 -11.90 -22.09
C SER A 323 -4.48 -11.07 -22.16
N GLY A 324 -5.30 -11.36 -23.18
CA GLY A 324 -6.63 -10.77 -23.35
C GLY A 324 -6.62 -9.24 -23.47
N ARG A 325 -7.68 -8.60 -22.93
CA ARG A 325 -7.84 -7.15 -23.00
C ARG A 325 -6.71 -6.38 -22.29
N CYS A 326 -6.19 -6.90 -21.18
CA CYS A 326 -5.10 -6.24 -20.47
C CYS A 326 -3.79 -6.24 -21.28
N GLY A 327 -3.52 -7.29 -22.07
CA GLY A 327 -2.33 -7.39 -22.93
C GLY A 327 -2.27 -6.39 -24.08
N ARG A 328 -3.42 -6.05 -24.65
CA ARG A 328 -3.57 -5.11 -25.78
C ARG A 328 -3.98 -3.68 -25.36
N CYS A 329 -4.09 -3.42 -24.05
CA CYS A 329 -4.53 -2.13 -23.53
C CYS A 329 -3.42 -1.08 -23.63
N GLU A 330 -3.77 0.13 -24.05
CA GLU A 330 -2.83 1.25 -24.08
C GLU A 330 -2.31 1.62 -22.68
N TYR A 331 -3.07 1.33 -21.61
CA TYR A 331 -2.69 1.59 -20.22
C TYR A 331 -1.92 0.43 -19.55
N LYS A 332 -1.50 -0.60 -20.30
CA LYS A 332 -0.94 -1.84 -19.71
C LYS A 332 0.30 -1.62 -18.85
N GLU A 333 1.14 -0.64 -19.19
CA GLU A 333 2.38 -0.34 -18.44
C GLU A 333 2.10 0.33 -17.09
N VAL A 334 1.00 1.09 -16.97
CA VAL A 334 0.68 1.87 -15.75
C VAL A 334 -0.42 1.22 -14.90
N CYS A 335 -1.22 0.33 -15.46
CA CYS A 335 -2.31 -0.35 -14.75
C CYS A 335 -2.13 -1.87 -14.79
N GLY A 336 -2.24 -2.44 -16.00
CA GLY A 336 -2.15 -3.88 -16.22
C GLY A 336 -3.25 -4.73 -15.56
N GLY A 337 -4.20 -4.16 -14.81
CA GLY A 337 -5.24 -4.91 -14.08
C GLY A 337 -4.74 -5.64 -12.82
N CYS A 338 -5.65 -5.99 -11.92
CA CYS A 338 -5.36 -6.72 -10.70
C CYS A 338 -5.06 -8.19 -11.00
N ARG A 339 -3.84 -8.64 -10.70
CA ARG A 339 -3.42 -10.04 -10.94
C ARG A 339 -4.16 -11.04 -10.04
N ALA A 340 -4.47 -10.64 -8.81
CA ALA A 340 -5.27 -11.45 -7.89
C ALA A 340 -6.71 -11.63 -8.36
N ARG A 341 -7.29 -10.62 -9.02
CA ARG A 341 -8.63 -10.72 -9.63
C ARG A 341 -8.62 -11.67 -10.81
N ALA A 342 -7.69 -11.47 -11.75
CA ALA A 342 -7.52 -12.33 -12.91
C ALA A 342 -7.41 -13.81 -12.48
N TYR A 343 -6.60 -14.08 -11.44
CA TYR A 343 -6.47 -15.42 -10.87
C TYR A 343 -7.76 -15.94 -10.24
N ALA A 344 -8.44 -15.14 -9.41
CA ALA A 344 -9.66 -15.58 -8.73
C ALA A 344 -10.80 -15.89 -9.71
N ASP A 345 -10.90 -15.14 -10.80
CA ASP A 345 -12.01 -15.28 -11.77
C ASP A 345 -11.72 -16.37 -12.82
N THR A 346 -10.46 -16.53 -13.25
CA THR A 346 -10.11 -17.39 -14.41
C THR A 346 -9.12 -18.51 -14.10
N GLY A 347 -8.44 -18.46 -12.94
CA GLY A 347 -7.29 -19.30 -12.62
C GLY A 347 -5.99 -18.86 -13.29
N ASP A 348 -6.01 -17.89 -14.20
CA ASP A 348 -4.84 -17.33 -14.88
C ASP A 348 -4.49 -15.95 -14.31
N TYR A 349 -3.40 -15.86 -13.57
CA TYR A 349 -2.92 -14.60 -12.98
C TYR A 349 -2.25 -13.65 -14.00
N LEU A 350 -1.94 -14.12 -15.21
CA LEU A 350 -1.55 -13.29 -16.36
C LEU A 350 -2.75 -12.94 -17.26
N GLY A 351 -3.93 -13.47 -16.93
CA GLY A 351 -5.21 -13.22 -17.58
C GLY A 351 -5.72 -11.77 -17.47
N PRO A 352 -6.83 -11.46 -18.16
CA PRO A 352 -7.49 -10.18 -18.02
C PRO A 352 -8.10 -10.02 -16.62
N ASP A 353 -8.12 -8.78 -16.13
CA ASP A 353 -8.92 -8.41 -14.97
C ASP A 353 -10.32 -8.03 -15.45
N ASP A 354 -11.33 -8.87 -15.20
CA ASP A 354 -12.70 -8.71 -15.71
C ASP A 354 -13.54 -7.64 -14.96
N SER A 355 -13.01 -7.09 -13.87
CA SER A 355 -13.67 -6.02 -13.10
C SER A 355 -13.63 -4.64 -13.77
N CYS A 356 -12.79 -4.46 -14.79
CA CYS A 356 -12.68 -3.23 -15.57
C CYS A 356 -13.85 -3.10 -16.56
N ALA A 357 -14.46 -1.92 -16.71
CA ALA A 357 -15.47 -1.73 -17.77
C ALA A 357 -14.83 -1.30 -19.11
N TYR A 358 -13.58 -0.81 -19.07
CA TYR A 358 -12.87 -0.37 -20.25
C TYR A 358 -12.52 -1.54 -21.18
N ASP A 359 -12.88 -1.41 -22.46
CA ASP A 359 -12.42 -2.28 -23.53
C ASP A 359 -11.47 -1.50 -24.47
N PRO A 360 -10.19 -1.88 -24.54
CA PRO A 360 -9.22 -1.15 -25.34
C PRO A 360 -9.47 -1.32 -26.84
N VAL A 361 -9.38 -0.21 -27.55
CA VAL A 361 -9.52 -0.15 -29.01
C VAL A 361 -8.32 -0.73 -29.75
N GLY A 362 -7.14 -0.80 -29.12
CA GLY A 362 -5.92 -1.38 -29.71
C GLY A 362 -5.13 -0.45 -30.65
N ASP A 363 -5.73 0.69 -31.04
CA ASP A 363 -5.14 1.62 -32.01
C ASP A 363 -4.48 2.86 -31.37
N LYS A 364 -4.50 2.98 -30.04
CA LYS A 364 -3.85 4.08 -29.33
C LYS A 364 -2.39 3.72 -28.99
N PRO A 365 -1.46 4.69 -29.03
CA PRO A 365 -0.11 4.49 -28.52
C PRO A 365 -0.11 4.07 -27.05
N LEU A 366 0.90 3.30 -26.65
CA LEU A 366 1.06 2.90 -25.25
C LEU A 366 1.24 4.14 -24.36
N VAL A 367 0.45 4.19 -23.30
CA VAL A 367 0.59 5.17 -22.22
C VAL A 367 1.73 4.70 -21.33
N THR A 368 2.85 5.40 -21.43
CA THR A 368 4.00 5.19 -20.56
C THR A 368 3.87 6.06 -19.31
N SER A 369 4.53 5.62 -18.23
CA SER A 369 4.65 6.46 -17.02
C SER A 369 5.35 7.77 -17.39
N ARG A 370 4.79 8.90 -16.93
CA ARG A 370 5.39 10.24 -17.12
C ARG A 370 6.65 10.45 -16.30
N VAL A 371 6.92 9.53 -15.36
CA VAL A 371 8.08 9.56 -14.47
C VAL A 371 8.75 8.19 -14.55
N GLY A 372 10.02 8.14 -14.96
CA GLY A 372 10.81 6.89 -15.02
C GLY A 372 11.23 6.32 -13.66
N LYS A 373 10.56 6.71 -12.57
CA LYS A 373 10.95 6.36 -11.20
C LYS A 373 10.17 5.15 -10.69
N SER A 374 10.85 4.00 -10.66
CA SER A 374 10.36 2.77 -10.02
C SER A 374 10.50 2.82 -8.50
N TYR A 375 9.83 1.89 -7.80
CA TYR A 375 10.04 1.70 -6.37
C TYR A 375 11.53 1.45 -6.10
N GLY A 376 12.13 2.25 -5.23
CA GLY A 376 13.49 1.96 -4.73
C GLY A 376 14.63 2.49 -5.58
N GLN A 377 14.36 3.21 -6.68
CA GLN A 377 15.42 3.90 -7.41
C GLN A 377 16.15 4.88 -6.48
N LYS A 378 17.48 4.78 -6.48
CA LYS A 378 18.33 5.81 -5.88
C LYS A 378 18.00 7.12 -6.58
N ALA A 379 17.91 8.21 -5.82
CA ALA A 379 17.91 9.52 -6.45
C ALA A 379 19.16 9.60 -7.33
N GLU A 380 19.01 10.06 -8.57
CA GLU A 380 20.17 10.57 -9.31
C GLU A 380 20.83 11.61 -8.39
N GLU A 381 22.12 11.46 -8.10
CA GLU A 381 22.84 12.38 -7.23
C GLU A 381 22.63 13.81 -7.76
N GLY A 382 21.84 14.61 -7.04
CA GLY A 382 21.72 16.02 -7.36
C GLY A 382 23.05 16.71 -7.07
N ASN A 383 23.36 17.75 -7.85
CA ASN A 383 24.54 18.61 -7.66
C ASN A 383 24.54 19.44 -6.34
N ILE A 384 23.95 18.95 -5.25
CA ILE A 384 23.99 19.59 -3.92
C ILE A 384 24.69 18.65 -2.95
N GLU A 385 25.61 19.20 -2.17
CA GLU A 385 26.39 18.45 -1.19
C GLU A 385 25.52 18.10 0.04
N TRP A 386 25.69 16.90 0.60
CA TRP A 386 24.99 16.45 1.81
C TRP A 386 25.98 16.23 2.95
N THR A 387 25.63 16.63 4.18
CA THR A 387 26.42 16.21 5.34
C THR A 387 26.21 14.73 5.63
N SER A 388 27.22 14.03 6.17
CA SER A 388 27.12 12.60 6.50
C SER A 388 25.94 12.28 7.41
N GLU A 389 25.69 13.13 8.42
CA GLU A 389 24.57 12.99 9.35
C GLU A 389 23.20 13.12 8.67
N ALA A 390 23.07 14.04 7.70
CA ALA A 390 21.84 14.21 6.92
C ALA A 390 21.61 13.01 5.99
N TYR A 391 22.67 12.47 5.40
CA TYR A 391 22.61 11.31 4.52
C TYR A 391 22.27 10.02 5.28
N GLU A 392 22.89 9.76 6.43
CA GLU A 392 22.55 8.63 7.32
C GLU A 392 21.07 8.63 7.72
N LYS A 393 20.46 9.82 7.82
CA LYS A 393 19.03 9.94 8.09
C LYS A 393 18.15 9.51 6.92
N MET A 394 18.62 9.66 5.68
CA MET A 394 17.95 9.16 4.48
C MET A 394 18.02 7.65 4.36
N GLU A 395 19.10 7.03 4.83
CA GLU A 395 19.23 5.57 4.83
C GLU A 395 18.13 4.91 5.66
N LYS A 396 17.66 5.56 6.73
CA LYS A 396 16.57 5.08 7.59
C LYS A 396 15.16 5.24 6.99
N ILE A 397 15.03 5.94 5.86
CA ILE A 397 13.76 6.07 5.14
C ILE A 397 13.54 4.79 4.32
N PRO A 398 12.30 4.25 4.27
CA PRO A 398 12.00 3.08 3.46
C PRO A 398 12.50 3.26 2.02
N SER A 399 13.18 2.25 1.50
CA SER A 399 13.92 2.35 0.23
C SER A 399 13.06 2.87 -0.92
N PHE A 400 11.79 2.50 -0.96
CA PHE A 400 10.87 2.89 -2.03
C PHE A 400 10.39 4.34 -2.03
N VAL A 401 10.46 5.06 -0.89
CA VAL A 401 10.15 6.51 -0.83
C VAL A 401 11.40 7.37 -0.75
N ARG A 402 12.58 6.77 -0.50
CA ARG A 402 13.84 7.48 -0.29
C ARG A 402 14.17 8.42 -1.46
N GLY A 403 14.11 7.94 -2.71
CA GLY A 403 14.40 8.75 -3.89
C GLY A 403 13.49 9.99 -4.00
N VAL A 404 12.19 9.84 -3.73
CA VAL A 404 11.22 10.93 -3.74
C VAL A 404 11.51 11.96 -2.65
N VAL A 405 11.92 11.50 -1.46
CA VAL A 405 12.25 12.40 -0.34
C VAL A 405 13.54 13.19 -0.62
N VAL A 406 14.58 12.52 -1.14
CA VAL A 406 15.86 13.15 -1.50
C VAL A 406 15.64 14.22 -2.57
N GLU A 407 14.93 13.90 -3.65
CA GLU A 407 14.66 14.87 -4.72
C GLU A 407 13.89 16.10 -4.23
N ARG A 408 12.90 15.91 -3.34
CA ARG A 408 12.17 17.04 -2.75
C ARG A 408 13.06 17.91 -1.88
N LEU A 409 13.94 17.30 -1.08
CA LEU A 409 14.91 18.01 -0.25
C LEU A 409 15.89 18.82 -1.12
N GLU A 410 16.42 18.22 -2.17
CA GLU A 410 17.32 18.89 -3.12
C GLU A 410 16.63 20.00 -3.89
N LYS A 411 15.39 19.78 -4.35
CA LYS A 411 14.60 20.82 -5.00
C LYS A 411 14.36 22.00 -4.06
N TYR A 412 13.91 21.74 -2.84
CA TYR A 412 13.73 22.78 -1.83
C TYR A 412 15.04 23.53 -1.54
N ALA A 413 16.15 22.79 -1.40
CA ALA A 413 17.45 23.36 -1.15
C ALA A 413 17.87 24.31 -2.28
N LYS A 414 17.72 23.89 -3.55
CA LYS A 414 17.95 24.74 -4.74
C LYS A 414 17.06 25.96 -4.76
N ASP A 415 15.75 25.78 -4.56
CA ASP A 415 14.75 26.86 -4.61
C ASP A 415 14.99 27.94 -3.53
N LYS A 416 15.59 27.55 -2.40
CA LYS A 416 15.92 28.46 -1.28
C LYS A 416 17.39 28.90 -1.25
N GLY A 417 18.20 28.47 -2.23
CA GLY A 417 19.61 28.85 -2.36
C GLY A 417 20.55 28.19 -1.32
N TYR A 418 20.21 27.02 -0.79
CA TYR A 418 21.12 26.25 0.05
C TYR A 418 22.12 25.48 -0.82
N GLU A 419 23.41 25.59 -0.48
CA GLU A 419 24.50 24.87 -1.18
C GLU A 419 24.77 23.48 -0.59
N VAL A 420 24.46 23.29 0.70
CA VAL A 420 24.63 22.03 1.44
C VAL A 420 23.32 21.66 2.13
N ILE A 421 22.91 20.40 2.04
CA ILE A 421 21.81 19.84 2.85
C ILE A 421 22.40 19.28 4.14
N ASP A 422 22.23 20.06 5.20
CA ASP A 422 22.53 19.67 6.57
C ASP A 422 21.25 19.41 7.38
N MET A 423 21.41 19.08 8.66
CA MET A 423 20.29 18.82 9.57
C MET A 423 19.39 20.05 9.81
N GLU A 424 19.88 21.27 9.61
CA GLU A 424 19.11 22.50 9.74
C GLU A 424 18.25 22.74 8.49
N VAL A 425 18.79 22.56 7.29
CA VAL A 425 18.04 22.61 6.03
C VAL A 425 16.94 21.55 6.04
N MET A 426 17.27 20.32 6.42
CA MET A 426 16.29 19.25 6.59
C MET A 426 15.19 19.60 7.59
N LYS A 427 15.49 20.41 8.61
CA LYS A 427 14.50 20.89 9.58
C LYS A 427 13.64 21.99 8.96
N LYS A 428 14.24 22.96 8.26
CA LYS A 428 13.54 24.04 7.57
C LYS A 428 12.61 23.54 6.47
N VAL A 429 12.99 22.52 5.69
CA VAL A 429 12.09 21.89 4.71
C VAL A 429 10.82 21.38 5.38
N ARG A 430 10.95 20.78 6.58
CA ARG A 430 9.81 20.28 7.35
C ARG A 430 8.91 21.41 7.88
N GLU A 431 9.47 22.59 8.08
CA GLU A 431 8.76 23.78 8.56
C GLU A 431 8.09 24.55 7.41
N ASP A 432 8.78 24.70 6.27
CA ASP A 432 8.38 25.52 5.12
C ASP A 432 7.57 24.79 4.03
N MET A 433 7.55 23.45 4.01
CA MET A 433 6.65 22.68 3.13
C MET A 433 5.45 22.12 3.92
N PRO A 434 4.51 22.96 4.40
CA PRO A 434 3.33 22.47 5.09
C PRO A 434 2.34 21.88 4.08
N VAL A 435 2.39 20.56 3.94
CA VAL A 435 1.18 19.75 3.73
C VAL A 435 0.33 20.02 4.98
N ASP A 436 -0.47 21.10 5.04
CA ASP A 436 -1.08 21.70 6.26
C ASP A 436 -0.76 20.93 7.56
N PHE A 437 0.45 21.16 8.07
CA PHE A 437 1.00 20.44 9.21
C PHE A 437 0.60 21.05 10.55
N SER A 438 -0.39 21.93 10.57
CA SER A 438 -0.98 22.42 11.82
C SER A 438 -1.52 21.27 12.70
N LYS A 439 -1.59 20.04 12.17
CA LYS A 439 -2.08 18.85 12.87
C LYS A 439 -1.17 17.61 12.99
N LYS A 440 -0.01 17.45 12.30
CA LYS A 440 1.07 16.45 12.62
C LYS A 440 2.14 16.23 11.53
N ARG A 441 3.32 15.72 11.94
CA ARG A 441 4.45 15.30 11.08
C ARG A 441 4.31 13.85 10.57
N PRO A 442 4.52 13.55 9.27
CA PRO A 442 4.51 12.19 8.71
C PRO A 442 5.56 11.21 9.27
N PHE A 443 5.23 9.92 9.40
CA PHE A 443 6.09 8.85 9.94
C PHE A 443 7.48 8.70 9.31
N PHE A 444 7.65 8.99 8.01
CA PHE A 444 8.94 8.87 7.33
C PHE A 444 9.93 10.00 7.70
N LEU A 445 9.48 11.00 8.47
CA LEU A 445 10.28 12.09 8.99
C LEU A 445 10.60 11.82 10.47
N GLY A 446 11.53 10.90 10.73
CA GLY A 446 11.85 10.37 12.06
C GLY A 446 11.95 11.42 13.19
N ARG A 447 11.39 11.07 14.35
CA ARG A 447 11.48 11.82 15.61
C ARG A 447 12.94 11.88 16.03
N GLY A 448 13.58 13.05 15.89
CA GLY A 448 14.85 13.31 16.54
C GLY A 448 14.60 13.34 18.03
N GLY A 449 15.22 12.40 18.77
CA GLY A 449 15.19 12.39 20.22
C GLY A 449 15.65 13.74 20.77
N ARG A 450 14.95 14.24 21.77
CA ARG A 450 15.50 15.21 22.71
C ARG A 450 15.24 14.69 24.11
N ALA A 451 16.32 14.78 24.88
CA ALA A 451 16.41 14.58 26.32
C ALA A 451 15.41 15.45 27.09
#